data_AF-A0AAU3NLV8-F1
#
_entry.id   AF-A0AAU3NLV8-F1
#
_cell.length_a   1.000
_cell.length_b   1.000
_cell.length_c   1.000
_cell.angle_alpha   90.00
_cell.angle_beta   90.00
_cell.angle_gamma   90.00
#
_symmetry.space_group_name_H-M   'P 1'
#
loop_
_entity.id
_entity.type
_entity.pdbx_description
1 polymer ?
#
loop_
_entity_poly.entity_id
_entity_poly.type
_entity_poly.pdbx_seq_one_letter_code
_entity_poly.pdbx_strand_id
1 'polypeptide(L)' 'MSTTGRPEPGMRRLTLDLPAELVEWVWGFAEISHRSVEDVVRPLIEEEKARVEAGWDPGPGTDGPGPA' A
#
# COMPACT_ATOMS: atom_id res chain seq x y z
N MET A 1 8.31 25.57 -5.51
CA MET A 1 9.30 25.18 -4.49
C MET A 1 8.71 23.99 -3.74
N SER A 2 9.13 22.77 -4.08
CA SER A 2 8.59 21.56 -3.44
C SER A 2 9.37 21.28 -2.16
N THR A 3 8.74 21.48 -1.00
CA THR A 3 9.28 21.03 0.28
C THR A 3 9.10 19.53 0.36
N THR A 4 10.14 18.77 0.01
CA THR A 4 10.19 17.34 0.25
C THR A 4 10.19 17.12 1.76
N GLY A 5 9.00 16.90 2.34
CA GLY A 5 8.85 16.53 3.74
C GLY A 5 9.71 15.31 4.04
N ARG A 6 10.60 15.43 5.02
CA ARG A 6 11.42 14.32 5.51
C ARG A 6 10.47 13.29 6.13
N PRO A 7 10.48 12.02 5.69
CA PRO A 7 9.65 11.00 6.32
C PRO A 7 10.02 10.88 7.79
N GLU A 8 9.02 10.84 8.68
CA GLU A 8 9.23 10.63 10.11
C GLU A 8 9.93 9.29 10.36
N PRO A 9 10.76 9.18 11.40
CA PRO A 9 11.43 7.92 11.73
C PRO A 9 10.38 6.82 11.99
N GLY A 10 10.33 5.82 11.10
CA GLY A 10 9.34 4.74 11.09
C GLY A 10 8.44 4.71 9.85
N MET A 11 8.38 5.81 9.09
CA MET A 11 7.59 5.91 7.87
C MET A 11 8.33 5.24 6.70
N ARG A 12 7.82 4.11 6.20
CA ARG A 12 8.34 3.46 4.99
C ARG A 12 7.71 4.10 3.76
N ARG A 13 8.55 4.62 2.85
CA ARG A 13 8.10 5.10 1.55
C ARG A 13 7.94 3.90 0.62
N LEU A 14 6.76 3.77 0.02
CA LEU A 14 6.45 2.79 -1.01
C LEU A 14 6.26 3.52 -2.34
N THR A 15 6.74 2.91 -3.42
CA THR A 15 6.49 3.34 -4.79
C THR A 15 5.60 2.29 -5.43
N LEU A 16 4.51 2.73 -6.06
CA LEU A 16 3.53 1.87 -6.72
C LEU A 16 3.52 2.23 -8.20
N ASP A 17 3.61 1.22 -9.05
CA ASP A 17 3.38 1.36 -10.48
C ASP A 17 1.89 1.16 -10.77
N LEU A 18 1.25 2.22 -11.27
CA LEU A 18 -0.19 2.25 -11.55
C LEU A 18 -0.43 2.70 -13.00
N PRO A 19 -1.52 2.24 -13.65
CA PRO A 19 -1.95 2.81 -14.93
C PRO A 19 -2.19 4.32 -14.82
N ALA A 20 -1.86 5.06 -15.88
CA ALA A 20 -1.96 6.53 -15.90
C ALA A 20 -3.37 7.04 -15.53
N GLU A 21 -4.42 6.42 -16.06
CA GLU A 21 -5.81 6.78 -15.77
C GLU A 21 -6.14 6.68 -14.27
N LEU A 22 -5.58 5.68 -13.59
CA LEU A 22 -5.80 5.49 -12.16
C LEU A 22 -5.04 6.53 -11.34
N VAL A 23 -3.83 6.89 -11.78
CA VAL A 23 -3.06 8.00 -11.17
C VAL A 23 -3.85 9.30 -11.28
N GLU A 24 -4.34 9.65 -12.47
CA GLU A 24 -5.14 10.85 -12.69
C GLU A 24 -6.38 10.87 -11.80
N TRP A 25 -7.09 9.75 -11.71
CA TRP A 25 -8.26 9.63 -10.86
C TRP A 25 -7.93 9.85 -9.37
N VAL A 26 -6.88 9.20 -8.84
CA VAL A 26 -6.48 9.33 -7.43
C VAL A 26 -6.11 10.77 -7.10
N TRP A 27 -5.35 11.42 -7.99
CA TRP A 27 -4.96 12.82 -7.82
C TRP A 27 -6.17 13.76 -7.82
N GLY A 28 -7.08 13.63 -8.80
CA GLY A 28 -8.28 14.46 -8.86
C GLY A 28 -9.21 14.25 -7.66
N PHE A 29 -9.37 13.00 -7.21
CA PHE A 29 -10.19 12.70 -6.05
C PHE A 29 -9.61 13.26 -4.75
N ALA A 30 -8.28 13.16 -4.57
CA ALA A 30 -7.59 13.74 -3.43
C ALA A 30 -7.79 15.26 -3.38
N GLU A 31 -7.64 15.95 -4.53
CA GLU A 31 -7.85 17.39 -4.66
C GLU A 31 -9.28 17.81 -4.29
N ILE A 32 -10.29 17.18 -4.91
CA ILE A 32 -11.72 17.50 -4.66
C ILE A 32 -12.10 17.21 -3.20
N SER A 33 -11.50 16.19 -2.61
CA SER A 33 -11.77 15.81 -1.21
C SER A 33 -10.97 16.61 -0.18
N HIS A 34 -10.10 17.54 -0.61
CA HIS A 34 -9.16 18.25 0.25
C HIS A 34 -8.29 17.29 1.11
N ARG A 35 -7.91 16.16 0.54
CA ARG A 35 -7.08 15.13 1.18
C ARG A 35 -5.76 14.97 0.44
N SER A 36 -4.74 14.42 1.10
CA SER A 36 -3.54 13.99 0.39
C SER A 36 -3.79 12.68 -0.37
N VAL A 37 -2.98 12.40 -1.38
CA VAL A 37 -2.98 11.09 -2.07
C VAL A 37 -2.74 9.95 -1.07
N GLU A 38 -1.90 10.19 -0.07
CA GLU A 38 -1.62 9.22 0.99
C GLU A 38 -2.88 8.91 1.82
N ASP A 39 -3.65 9.92 2.20
CA ASP A 39 -4.90 9.74 2.96
C ASP A 39 -5.96 8.96 2.18
N VAL A 40 -5.91 9.04 0.84
CA VAL A 40 -6.81 8.30 -0.05
C VAL A 40 -6.35 6.85 -0.21
N VAL A 41 -5.05 6.64 -0.46
CA VAL A 41 -4.51 5.33 -0.86
C VAL A 41 -4.23 4.42 0.33
N ARG A 42 -3.74 4.97 1.46
CA ARG A 42 -3.41 4.19 2.66
C ARG A 42 -4.55 3.29 3.15
N PRO A 43 -5.79 3.77 3.36
CA PRO A 43 -6.87 2.90 3.85
C PRO A 43 -7.25 1.79 2.85
N LEU A 44 -7.11 2.04 1.54
CA LEU A 44 -7.36 1.03 0.51
C LEU A 44 -6.33 -0.11 0.57
N ILE A 45 -5.05 0.25 0.75
CA ILE A 45 -3.98 -0.74 0.92
C ILE A 45 -4.17 -1.52 2.22
N GLU A 46 -4.54 -0.86 3.32
CA GLU A 46 -4.78 -1.52 4.60
C GLU A 46 -5.96 -2.49 4.56
N GLU A 47 -7.06 -2.12 3.90
CA GLU A 47 -8.20 -3.00 3.70
C GLU A 47 -7.84 -4.22 2.84
N GLU A 48 -7.14 -4.01 1.72
CA GLU A 48 -6.73 -5.11 0.86
C GLU A 48 -5.71 -6.01 1.54
N LYS A 49 -4.77 -5.44 2.30
CA LYS A 49 -3.86 -6.20 3.15
C LYS A 49 -4.63 -7.08 4.13
N ALA A 50 -5.64 -6.56 4.82
CA ALA A 50 -6.43 -7.34 5.76
C ALA A 50 -7.19 -8.49 5.07
N ARG A 51 -7.71 -8.27 3.85
CA ARG A 51 -8.35 -9.32 3.05
C ARG A 51 -7.36 -10.39 2.62
N VAL A 52 -6.18 -9.99 2.16
CA VAL A 52 -5.09 -10.91 1.79
C VAL A 52 -4.69 -11.72 3.01
N GLU A 53 -4.44 -11.10 4.17
CA GLU A 53 -4.08 -11.79 5.41
C GLU A 53 -5.17 -12.77 5.88
N ALA A 54 -6.45 -12.42 5.72
CA ALA A 54 -7.57 -13.30 6.08
C ALA A 54 -7.79 -14.46 5.09
N GLY A 55 -7.51 -14.23 3.80
CA GLY A 55 -7.58 -15.24 2.75
C GLY A 55 -6.31 -16.09 2.60
N TRP A 56 -5.23 -15.69 3.26
CA TRP A 56 -3.99 -16.43 3.30
C TRP A 56 -4.13 -17.58 4.30
N ASP A 57 -4.29 -18.80 3.77
CA ASP A 57 -4.04 -20.04 4.51
C ASP A 57 -2.57 -20.43 4.30
N PRO A 58 -1.65 -20.12 5.22
CA PRO A 58 -0.34 -20.73 5.20
C PRO A 58 -0.56 -22.20 5.60
N GLY A 59 -0.89 -23.05 4.63
CA GLY A 59 -1.08 -24.47 4.86
C GLY A 59 0.04 -25.07 5.72
N PRO A 60 -0.22 -26.17 6.44
CA PRO A 60 0.71 -26.69 7.45
C PRO A 60 2.12 -26.90 6.85
N GLY A 61 3.06 -26.11 7.38
CA GLY A 61 4.51 -26.10 7.14
C GLY A 61 5.06 -26.95 6.00
N THR A 62 5.62 -26.30 4.97
CA THR A 62 6.63 -26.93 4.10
C THR A 62 8.07 -26.78 4.64
N ASP A 63 8.26 -26.28 5.87
CA ASP A 63 9.56 -26.35 6.57
C ASP A 63 9.76 -27.74 7.22
N GLY A 64 9.51 -28.80 6.45
CA GLY A 64 9.98 -30.14 6.81
C GLY A 64 11.50 -30.22 6.54
N PRO A 65 12.31 -30.83 7.42
CA PRO A 65 13.70 -31.09 7.10
C PRO A 65 13.75 -32.01 5.87
N GLY A 66 14.47 -31.59 4.83
CA GLY A 66 14.67 -32.41 3.62
C GLY A 66 15.28 -33.78 3.97
N PRO A 67 14.97 -34.83 3.19
CA PRO A 67 15.46 -36.18 3.47
C PRO A 67 17.00 -36.25 3.41
N ALA A 68 17.53 -37.08 4.31
CA ALA A 68 18.94 -37.30 4.64
C ALA A 68 19.83 -37.78 3.48
#